data_AF-A0A7T5EU54-F1
#
_entry.id   AF-A0A7T5EU54-F1
#
_cell.length_a   1.000
_cell.length_b   1.000
_cell.length_c   1.000
_cell.angle_alpha   90.00
_cell.angle_beta   90.00
_cell.angle_gamma   90.00
#
_symmetry.space_group_name_H-M   'P 1'
#
loop_
_entity.id
_entity.type
_entity.pdbx_description
1 polymer ?
#
loop_
_entity_poly.entity_id
_entity_poly.type
_entity_poly.pdbx_seq_one_letter_code
_entity_poly.pdbx_strand_id
1 'polypeptide(L)'
;MYDLETANYLDLIVWADHLIFIYPVWWYGAPAVLKGFFDRVLAAGFAYEYKGLPPKGLLRGKSAWVMYTIDSPWWYVKFWRSSAEWEAIGPATLKVCGLHPVKRFMFAGVKDSKEVSGFYHYGSV
;
A
#
# COMPACT_ATOMS: atom_id res chain seq x y z
N MET A 1 13.61 -16.00 -7.02
CA MET A 1 12.82 -16.75 -8.02
C MET A 1 12.00 -15.72 -8.77
N TYR A 2 12.58 -15.12 -9.81
CA TYR A 2 11.84 -14.25 -10.73
C TYR A 2 11.39 -15.14 -11.88
N ASP A 3 10.09 -15.15 -12.13
CA ASP A 3 9.50 -15.85 -13.27
C ASP A 3 9.22 -14.84 -14.39
N LEU A 4 9.05 -15.36 -15.61
CA LEU A 4 8.72 -14.52 -16.77
C LEU A 4 7.38 -13.77 -16.59
N GLU A 5 6.50 -14.28 -15.72
CA GLU A 5 5.23 -13.65 -15.41
C GLU A 5 5.38 -12.33 -14.65
N THR A 6 6.41 -12.21 -13.81
CA THR A 6 6.64 -11.02 -12.98
C THR A 6 7.57 -9.99 -13.61
N ALA A 7 8.34 -10.35 -14.64
CA ALA A 7 9.34 -9.49 -15.27
C ALA A 7 8.78 -8.11 -15.67
N ASN A 8 7.64 -8.10 -16.37
CA ASN A 8 6.99 -6.86 -16.80
C ASN A 8 6.65 -5.94 -15.61
N TYR A 9 6.24 -6.49 -14.47
CA TYR A 9 5.92 -5.68 -13.29
C TYR A 9 7.18 -5.09 -12.65
N LEU A 10 8.29 -5.85 -12.62
CA LEU A 10 9.56 -5.32 -12.11
C LEU A 10 10.03 -4.14 -12.96
N ASP A 11 9.94 -4.24 -14.27
CA ASP A 11 10.31 -3.15 -15.19
C ASP A 11 9.44 -1.91 -14.97
N LEU A 12 8.13 -2.08 -14.75
CA LEU A 12 7.23 -0.98 -14.42
C LEU A 12 7.61 -0.30 -13.09
N ILE A 13 7.97 -1.08 -12.06
CA ILE A 13 8.42 -0.53 -10.76
C ILE A 13 9.76 0.20 -10.92
N VAL A 14 10.70 -0.34 -11.72
CA VAL A 14 12.00 0.31 -12.00
C VAL A 14 11.79 1.63 -12.73
N TRP A 15 10.92 1.65 -13.73
CA TRP A 15 10.61 2.84 -14.52
C TRP A 15 9.90 3.93 -13.72
N ALA A 16 8.97 3.57 -12.84
CA ALA A 16 8.12 4.55 -12.16
C ALA A 16 8.82 5.28 -11.00
N ASP A 17 8.75 6.62 -10.99
CA ASP A 17 9.16 7.43 -9.82
C ASP A 17 8.08 7.51 -8.74
N HIS A 18 6.82 7.30 -9.12
CA HIS A 18 5.67 7.37 -8.23
C HIS A 18 4.69 6.22 -8.49
N LEU A 19 4.24 5.57 -7.42
CA LEU A 19 3.36 4.41 -7.47
C LEU A 19 2.02 4.71 -6.80
N ILE A 20 0.92 4.47 -7.51
CA ILE A 20 -0.43 4.68 -6.97
C ILE A 20 -1.14 3.33 -6.88
N PHE A 21 -1.53 2.94 -5.67
CA PHE A 21 -2.32 1.74 -5.42
C PHE A 21 -3.76 2.14 -5.13
N ILE A 22 -4.70 1.62 -5.93
CA ILE A 22 -6.13 1.89 -5.79
C ILE A 22 -6.87 0.57 -5.61
N TYR A 23 -7.56 0.38 -4.48
CA TYR A 23 -8.27 -0.88 -4.22
C TYR A 23 -9.42 -0.75 -3.21
N PRO A 24 -10.43 -1.64 -3.25
CA PRO A 24 -11.37 -1.79 -2.15
C PRO A 24 -10.74 -2.56 -0.99
N VAL A 25 -11.01 -2.16 0.25
CA VAL A 25 -10.56 -2.90 1.44
C VAL A 25 -11.40 -4.13 1.66
N TRP A 26 -10.77 -5.29 1.67
CA TRP A 26 -11.39 -6.57 2.06
C TRP A 26 -10.69 -7.11 3.30
N TRP A 27 -11.47 -7.41 4.34
CA TRP A 27 -10.94 -7.90 5.63
C TRP A 27 -9.82 -7.04 6.23
N TYR A 28 -9.93 -5.71 6.15
CA TYR A 28 -8.90 -4.77 6.60
C TYR A 28 -7.55 -4.95 5.91
N GLY A 29 -7.54 -5.37 4.65
CA GLY A 29 -6.34 -5.49 3.83
C GLY A 29 -6.61 -5.26 2.36
N ALA A 30 -5.54 -5.41 1.58
CA ALA A 30 -5.62 -5.43 0.13
C ALA A 30 -6.35 -6.71 -0.35
N PRO A 31 -7.09 -6.66 -1.48
CA PRO A 31 -7.61 -7.86 -2.14
C PRO A 31 -6.52 -8.89 -2.39
N ALA A 32 -6.88 -10.18 -2.39
CA ALA A 32 -5.91 -11.28 -2.53
C ALA A 32 -4.99 -11.14 -3.75
N VAL A 33 -5.52 -10.66 -4.88
CA VAL A 33 -4.73 -10.41 -6.10
C VAL A 33 -3.64 -9.34 -5.88
N LEU A 34 -3.97 -8.24 -5.18
CA LEU A 34 -3.01 -7.18 -4.90
C LEU A 34 -2.01 -7.61 -3.82
N LYS A 35 -2.47 -8.38 -2.83
CA LYS A 35 -1.56 -8.98 -1.85
C LYS A 35 -0.57 -9.95 -2.52
N GLY A 36 -1.05 -10.78 -3.44
CA GLY A 36 -0.21 -11.67 -4.24
C GLY A 36 0.77 -10.91 -5.14
N PHE A 37 0.36 -9.76 -5.69
CA PHE A 37 1.27 -8.86 -6.40
C PHE A 37 2.40 -8.38 -5.48
N PHE A 38 2.10 -7.92 -4.26
CA PHE A 38 3.14 -7.52 -3.31
C PHE A 38 4.08 -8.69 -2.98
N ASP A 39 3.53 -9.88 -2.73
CA ASP A 39 4.33 -11.05 -2.37
C ASP A 39 5.27 -11.53 -3.48
N ARG A 40 4.87 -11.37 -4.75
CA ARG A 40 5.66 -11.82 -5.92
C ARG A 40 6.60 -10.74 -6.47
N VAL A 41 6.15 -9.48 -6.48
CA VAL A 41 6.87 -8.37 -7.13
C VAL A 41 7.74 -7.61 -6.14
N LEU A 42 7.28 -7.40 -4.90
CA LEU A 42 8.08 -6.71 -3.86
C LEU A 42 8.95 -7.70 -3.08
N ALA A 43 9.65 -8.58 -3.79
CA ALA A 43 10.44 -9.66 -3.20
C ALA A 43 11.84 -9.23 -2.75
N ALA A 44 12.43 -10.05 -1.87
CA ALA A 44 13.80 -9.88 -1.39
C ALA A 44 14.82 -9.91 -2.56
N GLY A 45 15.79 -9.02 -2.52
CA GLY A 45 16.80 -8.82 -3.57
C GLY A 45 16.38 -7.82 -4.65
N PHE A 46 15.09 -7.46 -4.73
CA PHE A 46 14.61 -6.38 -5.61
C PHE A 46 14.06 -5.20 -4.81
N ALA A 47 13.06 -5.44 -3.96
CA ALA A 47 12.40 -4.36 -3.23
C ALA A 47 13.02 -4.07 -1.87
N TYR A 48 13.58 -5.10 -1.22
CA TYR A 48 14.30 -4.98 0.04
C TYR A 48 15.39 -6.05 0.17
N GLU A 49 16.32 -5.88 1.11
CA GLU A 49 17.33 -6.88 1.48
C GLU A 49 17.49 -6.97 3.01
N TYR A 50 17.75 -8.17 3.54
CA TYR A 50 18.15 -8.34 4.95
C TYR A 50 19.67 -8.43 5.05
N LYS A 51 20.31 -7.37 5.57
CA LYS A 51 21.74 -7.33 5.92
C LYS A 51 21.98 -7.29 7.44
N GLY A 52 20.90 -7.36 8.21
CA GLY A 52 20.84 -7.30 9.67
C GLY A 52 19.40 -7.51 10.12
N LEU A 53 19.07 -7.12 11.35
CA LEU A 53 17.71 -7.28 11.88
C LEU A 53 16.66 -6.45 11.11
N PRO A 54 16.83 -5.13 10.90
CA PRO A 54 15.88 -4.39 10.09
C PRO A 54 16.11 -4.64 8.59
N PRO A 55 15.03 -4.77 7.79
CA PRO A 55 15.15 -4.81 6.34
C PRO A 55 15.65 -3.47 5.81
N LYS A 56 16.47 -3.51 4.76
CA LYS A 56 16.90 -2.34 4.01
C LYS A 56 16.10 -2.26 2.71
N GLY A 57 15.28 -1.22 2.57
CA GLY A 57 14.55 -0.94 1.34
C GLY A 57 15.46 -0.55 0.18
N LEU A 58 15.15 -1.07 -1.00
CA LEU A 58 15.91 -0.90 -2.25
C LEU A 58 15.19 0.01 -3.26
N LEU A 59 13.89 0.27 -3.09
CA LEU A 59 13.09 1.16 -3.96
C LEU A 59 13.20 2.64 -3.54
N ARG A 60 14.41 3.08 -3.17
CA ARG A 60 14.70 4.44 -2.73
C ARG A 60 14.55 5.45 -3.88
N GLY A 61 14.22 6.69 -3.54
CA GLY A 61 13.98 7.77 -4.52
C GLY A 61 12.58 7.73 -5.15
N LYS A 62 11.79 6.69 -4.85
CA LYS A 62 10.42 6.53 -5.32
C LYS A 62 9.43 6.85 -4.20
N SER A 63 8.24 7.33 -4.57
CA SER A 63 7.16 7.66 -3.64
C SER A 63 5.88 6.90 -3.97
N ALA A 64 4.91 6.87 -3.04
CA ALA A 64 3.65 6.18 -3.31
C ALA A 64 2.41 6.81 -2.67
N TRP A 65 1.27 6.63 -3.33
CA TRP A 65 -0.05 6.89 -2.79
C TRP A 65 -0.82 5.57 -2.65
N VAL A 66 -1.52 5.43 -1.53
CA VAL A 66 -2.43 4.33 -1.26
C VAL A 66 -3.82 4.91 -1.12
N MET A 67 -4.67 4.61 -2.09
CA MET A 67 -6.05 5.09 -2.18
C MET A 67 -6.98 3.89 -2.04
N TYR A 68 -7.88 3.92 -1.07
CA TYR A 68 -8.78 2.79 -0.89
C TYR A 68 -10.15 3.16 -0.37
N THR A 69 -11.13 2.37 -0.77
CA THR A 69 -12.51 2.46 -0.30
C THR A 69 -12.76 1.46 0.82
N ILE A 70 -13.55 1.86 1.82
CA ILE A 70 -13.96 0.99 2.93
C ILE A 70 -15.36 1.38 3.39
N ASP A 71 -16.23 0.40 3.63
CA ASP A 71 -17.59 0.67 4.09
C ASP A 71 -17.66 1.03 5.57
N SER A 72 -16.67 0.61 6.35
CA SER A 72 -16.57 0.98 7.76
C SER A 72 -16.32 2.49 7.92
N PRO A 73 -17.01 3.17 8.86
CA PRO A 73 -16.72 4.56 9.18
C PRO A 73 -15.28 4.77 9.66
N TRP A 74 -14.69 5.91 9.35
CA TRP A 74 -13.29 6.21 9.68
C TRP A 74 -12.97 6.06 11.18
N TRP A 75 -13.90 6.43 12.06
CA TRP A 75 -13.71 6.37 13.50
C TRP A 75 -13.63 4.92 13.99
N TYR A 76 -14.43 4.03 13.39
CA TYR A 76 -14.43 2.61 13.71
C TYR A 76 -13.08 1.99 13.32
N VAL A 77 -12.63 2.31 12.11
CA VAL A 77 -11.35 1.87 11.56
C VAL A 77 -10.19 2.34 12.44
N LYS A 78 -10.20 3.62 12.86
CA LYS A 78 -9.13 4.21 13.66
C LYS A 78 -9.05 3.62 15.06
N PHE A 79 -10.17 3.57 15.79
CA PHE A 79 -10.14 3.28 17.23
C PHE A 79 -10.36 1.80 17.57
N TRP A 80 -11.09 1.04 16.75
CA TRP A 80 -11.37 -0.39 17.02
C TRP A 80 -10.59 -1.35 16.14
N ARG A 81 -10.08 -0.88 15.00
CA ARG A 81 -9.33 -1.70 14.04
C ARG A 81 -7.89 -1.26 13.87
N SER A 82 -7.44 -0.29 14.66
CA SER A 82 -6.07 0.22 14.68
C SER A 82 -5.55 0.63 13.29
N SER A 83 -6.45 1.01 12.37
CA SER A 83 -6.12 1.23 10.95
C SER A 83 -5.33 0.08 10.30
N ALA A 84 -5.64 -1.18 10.62
CA ALA A 84 -4.91 -2.35 10.12
C ALA A 84 -4.73 -2.37 8.59
N GLU A 85 -5.72 -1.86 7.85
CA GLU A 85 -5.70 -1.74 6.40
C GLU A 85 -4.64 -0.76 5.86
N TRP A 86 -4.28 0.24 6.67
CA TRP A 86 -3.18 1.16 6.38
C TRP A 86 -1.84 0.61 6.87
N GLU A 87 -1.80 0.13 8.11
CA GLU A 87 -0.56 -0.33 8.76
C GLU A 87 0.10 -1.48 7.98
N ALA A 88 -0.69 -2.40 7.44
CA ALA A 88 -0.20 -3.52 6.65
C ALA A 88 0.45 -3.07 5.31
N ILE A 89 -0.12 -2.07 4.63
CA ILE A 89 0.31 -1.70 3.27
C ILE A 89 1.30 -0.54 3.29
N GLY A 90 0.97 0.57 3.94
CA GLY A 90 1.82 1.75 3.94
C GLY A 90 3.13 1.51 4.72
N PRO A 91 3.08 1.44 6.06
CA PRO A 91 4.25 1.19 6.90
C PRO A 91 4.89 -0.18 6.70
N ALA A 92 4.13 -1.28 6.85
CA ALA A 92 4.72 -2.62 6.92
C ALA A 92 5.16 -3.20 5.56
N THR A 93 4.64 -2.69 4.43
CA THR A 93 5.02 -3.16 3.10
C THR A 93 5.81 -2.09 2.33
N LEU A 94 5.19 -0.95 2.00
CA LEU A 94 5.79 0.02 1.08
C LEU A 94 6.98 0.78 1.70
N LYS A 95 6.86 1.26 2.94
CA LYS A 95 7.98 1.94 3.62
C LYS A 95 9.15 0.99 3.89
N VAL A 96 8.88 -0.28 4.20
CA VAL A 96 9.92 -1.33 4.33
C VAL A 96 10.70 -1.51 3.03
N CYS A 97 10.01 -1.47 1.88
CA CYS A 97 10.65 -1.51 0.56
C CYS A 97 11.44 -0.23 0.21
N GLY A 98 11.38 0.82 1.05
CA GLY A 98 12.15 2.04 0.89
C GLY A 98 11.44 3.16 0.13
N LEU A 99 10.14 3.01 -0.17
CA LEU A 99 9.35 4.09 -0.76
C LEU A 99 9.13 5.20 0.27
N HIS A 100 9.42 6.44 -0.13
CA HIS A 100 9.19 7.60 0.72
C HIS A 100 9.05 8.89 -0.10
N PRO A 101 8.02 9.73 0.15
CA PRO A 101 6.93 9.53 1.10
C PRO A 101 5.88 8.51 0.62
N VAL A 102 5.13 7.94 1.56
CA VAL A 102 3.93 7.12 1.29
C VAL A 102 2.71 7.80 1.88
N LYS A 103 1.74 8.20 1.06
CA LYS A 103 0.52 8.93 1.49
C LYS A 103 -0.72 8.04 1.48
N ARG A 104 -1.60 8.25 2.46
CA ARG A 104 -2.87 7.55 2.63
C ARG A 104 -4.04 8.42 2.14
N PHE A 105 -4.94 7.85 1.35
CA PHE A 105 -6.23 8.41 1.01
C PHE A 105 -7.31 7.36 1.28
N MET A 106 -8.10 7.58 2.32
CA MET A 106 -9.16 6.65 2.72
C MET A 106 -10.52 7.25 2.40
N PHE A 107 -11.32 6.49 1.66
CA PHE A 107 -12.72 6.79 1.38
C PHE A 107 -13.57 5.86 2.25
N ALA A 108 -14.05 6.36 3.39
CA ALA A 108 -14.80 5.58 4.39
C ALA A 108 -16.31 5.75 4.24
N GLY A 109 -17.10 4.73 4.60
CA GLY A 109 -18.58 4.78 4.55
C GLY A 109 -19.14 4.79 3.12
N VAL A 110 -18.44 4.17 2.16
CA VAL A 110 -18.76 4.33 0.72
C VAL A 110 -20.13 3.79 0.34
N LYS A 111 -20.56 2.67 0.93
CA LYS A 111 -21.86 2.05 0.65
C LYS A 111 -23.06 3.00 0.70
N ASP A 112 -23.08 3.93 1.67
CA ASP A 112 -24.20 4.84 1.90
C ASP A 112 -23.92 6.27 1.39
N SER A 113 -22.84 6.46 0.64
CA SER A 113 -22.45 7.76 0.11
C SER A 113 -23.36 8.20 -1.04
N LYS A 114 -23.90 9.42 -0.97
CA LYS A 114 -24.89 9.96 -1.92
C LYS A 114 -24.29 10.86 -2.99
N GLU A 115 -23.07 11.34 -2.79
CA GLU A 115 -22.25 12.09 -3.75
C GLU A 115 -20.80 11.61 -3.65
N VAL A 116 -19.91 12.01 -4.57
CA VAL A 116 -18.47 11.76 -4.48
C VAL A 116 -17.93 12.50 -3.25
N SER A 117 -18.05 11.88 -2.07
CA SER A 117 -17.73 12.47 -0.77
C SER A 117 -16.25 12.83 -0.71
N GLY A 118 -15.97 14.08 -0.33
CA GLY A 118 -14.65 14.71 -0.38
C GLY A 118 -13.51 13.92 0.26
N PHE A 119 -12.31 14.14 -0.27
CA PHE A 119 -11.07 13.54 0.18
C PHE A 119 -10.83 13.76 1.68
N TYR A 120 -10.86 12.69 2.47
CA TYR A 120 -10.32 12.74 3.83
C TYR A 120 -8.80 12.63 3.75
N HIS A 121 -8.12 13.76 3.62
CA HIS A 121 -6.67 13.83 3.79
C HIS A 121 -6.35 13.78 5.29
N TYR A 122 -6.08 12.59 5.82
CA TYR A 122 -5.50 12.49 7.15
C TYR A 122 -3.98 12.68 7.00
N GLY A 123 -3.52 13.89 7.30
CA GLY A 123 -2.10 14.19 7.42
C GLY A 123 -1.47 13.25 8.45
N SER A 124 -0.36 12.64 8.05
CA SER A 124 0.55 11.93 8.94
C SER A 124 1.01 12.87 10.06
N VAL A 125 0.54 12.62 11.28
CA VAL A 125 1.35 12.86 12.49
C VAL A 125 2.45 11.81 12.55
#